data_AF-A0A5J4XXL0-F1
#
_entry.id   AF-A0A5J4XXL0-F1
#
_cell.length_a   1.000
_cell.length_b   1.000
_cell.length_c   1.000
_cell.angle_alpha   90.00
_cell.angle_beta   90.00
_cell.angle_gamma   90.00
#
_symmetry.space_group_name_H-M   'P 1'
#
loop_
_entity.id
_entity.type
_entity.pdbx_description
1 polymer ?
#
loop_
_entity_poly.entity_id
_entity_poly.type
_entity_poly.pdbx_seq_one_letter_code
_entity_poly.pdbx_strand_id
1 'polypeptide(L)'
;MLQSGASEHAQVDAIAHASTAPEFRPIALWRATADPLFDSSASSGITARQPVDEYPGSAVVGGSKRQNRARSAPASLERKLEAKVKDVEAQLSQVNAQLAQLRHQQQELEIQNQVLENKTQTHSSLSPTAEDVLLWKGDAAWHEQANSSHDHAWALNLTVRQNDCYVTVNDLCQLPLAKLTKLYTVLAVSMHNPNLLYKLDQSRMDLGCAVQETASDECFRRLVVAMSYSKEQIQDLLHLRRLFYGRQGVLDRQRRDLVGKLSSNEAMVMTDSPPQSNYSVLTSISHELRANAAEEHCLRLQCCCACFRGIHTSKQCATGMVHMYPFMLQRGRLFVELAAQIGEPSVRELMTGLSKSDAQHMADWQHVVTYLDKLSLNHLDMHCPLLGIQQ
;
A
#
# COMPACT_ATOMS: atom_id res chain seq x y z
N MET A 1 37.26 61.44 -23.93
CA MET A 1 36.32 60.62 -23.14
C MET A 1 36.24 59.24 -23.79
N LEU A 2 37.09 58.33 -23.33
CA LEU A 2 37.19 56.94 -23.79
C LEU A 2 36.81 56.08 -22.59
N GLN A 3 35.68 55.38 -22.65
CA GLN A 3 35.28 54.45 -21.59
C GLN A 3 35.67 53.02 -21.97
N SER A 4 36.52 52.49 -21.09
CA SER A 4 37.02 51.13 -20.97
C SER A 4 35.88 50.12 -20.78
N GLY A 5 35.80 49.13 -21.69
CA GLY A 5 35.02 47.92 -21.50
C GLY A 5 35.91 46.82 -20.92
N ALA A 6 35.69 46.50 -19.64
CA ALA A 6 36.36 45.39 -18.97
C ALA A 6 35.69 44.06 -19.37
N SER A 7 36.51 43.14 -19.86
CA SER A 7 36.20 41.76 -20.18
C SER A 7 36.45 40.90 -18.93
N GLU A 8 35.40 40.35 -18.33
CA GLU A 8 35.52 39.32 -17.30
C GLU A 8 35.26 37.93 -17.89
N HIS A 9 36.33 37.14 -17.90
CA HIS A 9 36.33 35.70 -18.13
C HIS A 9 35.66 35.00 -16.95
N ALA A 10 34.55 34.30 -17.19
CA ALA A 10 34.01 33.31 -16.25
C ALA A 10 34.33 31.91 -16.75
N GLN A 11 35.14 31.23 -15.94
CA GLN A 11 35.63 29.87 -16.04
C GLN A 11 34.49 28.89 -15.75
N VAL A 12 34.23 27.97 -16.69
CA VAL A 12 33.19 26.93 -16.57
C VAL A 12 33.83 25.68 -15.95
N ASP A 13 33.67 25.52 -14.64
CA ASP A 13 33.98 24.27 -13.94
C ASP A 13 32.78 23.32 -14.03
N ALA A 14 33.04 22.14 -14.60
CA ALA A 14 32.10 21.04 -14.70
C ALA A 14 31.96 20.34 -13.34
N ILE A 15 30.84 20.54 -12.67
CA ILE A 15 30.45 19.77 -11.49
C ILE A 15 29.56 18.60 -11.93
N ALA A 16 30.08 17.39 -11.77
CA ALA A 16 29.33 16.15 -11.91
C ALA A 16 28.30 16.04 -10.76
N HIS A 17 27.03 16.29 -11.06
CA HIS A 17 25.94 16.00 -10.14
C HIS A 17 25.59 14.51 -10.22
N ALA A 18 25.95 13.78 -9.16
CA ALA A 18 25.38 12.48 -8.86
C ALA A 18 23.86 12.63 -8.70
N SER A 19 23.12 11.96 -9.57
CA SER A 19 21.66 11.86 -9.55
C SER A 19 21.24 11.14 -8.27
N THR A 20 20.89 11.93 -7.26
CA THR A 20 20.18 11.45 -6.07
C THR A 20 18.70 11.43 -6.44
N ALA A 21 18.10 10.24 -6.37
CA ALA A 21 16.66 10.07 -6.58
C ALA A 21 15.89 11.00 -5.63
N PRO A 22 14.79 11.62 -6.07
CA PRO A 22 14.01 12.52 -5.22
C PRO A 22 13.48 11.74 -4.01
N GLU A 23 13.87 12.21 -2.84
CA GLU A 23 13.43 11.73 -1.54
C GLU A 23 11.90 11.93 -1.43
N PHE A 24 11.17 10.83 -1.48
CA PHE A 24 9.70 10.82 -1.37
C PHE A 24 9.32 11.33 0.02
N ARG A 25 8.84 12.57 0.11
CA ARG A 25 8.25 13.10 1.35
C ARG A 25 6.85 12.51 1.49
N PRO A 26 6.58 11.67 2.49
CA PRO A 26 5.21 11.26 2.77
C PRO A 26 4.42 12.52 3.10
N ILE A 27 3.28 12.73 2.43
CA ILE A 27 2.27 13.70 2.87
C ILE A 27 2.02 13.40 4.36
N ALA A 28 2.30 14.37 5.23
CA ALA A 28 2.58 14.19 6.66
C ALA A 28 1.42 13.65 7.52
N LEU A 29 0.33 13.15 6.93
CA LEU A 29 -0.85 12.66 7.62
C LEU A 29 -1.09 11.14 7.56
N TRP A 30 -0.23 10.37 6.89
CA TRP A 30 -0.53 8.96 6.61
C TRP A 30 0.60 8.02 7.04
N ARG A 31 0.51 7.51 8.28
CA ARG A 31 1.22 6.28 8.68
C ARG A 31 0.22 5.13 8.63
N ALA A 32 0.35 4.28 7.62
CA ALA A 32 -0.33 2.99 7.59
C ALA A 32 0.45 2.01 8.47
N THR A 33 -0.16 1.55 9.57
CA THR A 33 0.28 0.35 10.27
C THR A 33 -0.12 -0.86 9.43
N ALA A 34 0.84 -1.60 8.89
CA ALA A 34 0.57 -2.80 8.13
C ALA A 34 0.17 -3.93 9.09
N ASP A 35 -1.08 -4.41 9.00
CA ASP A 35 -1.52 -5.66 9.64
C ASP A 35 -1.05 -6.87 8.82
N PRO A 36 -0.45 -7.90 9.44
CA PRO A 36 -0.04 -9.10 8.75
C PRO A 36 -1.15 -10.16 8.82
N LEU A 37 -1.98 -10.26 7.78
CA LEU A 37 -2.83 -11.43 7.56
C LEU A 37 -2.62 -11.94 6.15
N PHE A 38 -1.63 -12.83 6.01
CA PHE A 38 -1.46 -13.67 4.83
C PHE A 38 -1.63 -15.12 5.28
N ASP A 39 -2.80 -15.67 5.01
CA ASP A 39 -3.13 -17.08 5.24
C ASP A 39 -2.70 -17.87 4.00
N SER A 40 -1.65 -18.68 4.14
CA SER A 40 -1.08 -19.53 3.11
C SER A 40 -1.36 -20.99 3.44
N SER A 41 -2.60 -21.42 3.23
CA SER A 41 -2.95 -22.84 3.21
C SER A 41 -2.89 -23.37 1.77
N ALA A 42 -1.69 -23.74 1.33
CA ALA A 42 -1.48 -24.51 0.11
C ALA A 42 -0.54 -25.70 0.37
N SER A 43 -1.18 -26.80 0.79
CA SER A 43 -0.88 -28.20 0.46
C SER A 43 0.34 -28.44 -0.44
N SER A 44 1.39 -29.04 0.12
CA SER A 44 2.39 -29.79 -0.65
C SER A 44 2.53 -31.20 -0.09
N GLY A 45 2.09 -32.18 -0.89
CA GLY A 45 2.17 -33.61 -0.59
C GLY A 45 3.61 -34.10 -0.56
N ILE A 46 3.96 -34.79 0.51
CA ILE A 46 5.25 -35.45 0.71
C ILE A 46 5.20 -36.80 0.00
N THR A 47 5.93 -36.95 -1.10
CA THR A 47 6.23 -38.27 -1.69
C THR A 47 7.49 -38.83 -1.06
N ALA A 48 7.33 -39.97 -0.38
CA ALA A 48 8.38 -40.77 0.24
C ALA A 48 9.38 -41.31 -0.82
N ARG A 49 10.68 -41.14 -0.55
CA ARG A 49 11.76 -41.80 -1.30
C ARG A 49 12.07 -43.16 -0.68
N GLN A 50 12.14 -44.18 -1.54
CA GLN A 50 12.59 -45.54 -1.22
C GLN A 50 14.11 -45.63 -0.97
N PRO A 51 14.56 -46.66 -0.24
CA PRO A 51 15.98 -46.98 -0.04
C PRO A 51 16.56 -47.70 -1.26
N VAL A 52 17.82 -47.41 -1.58
CA VAL A 52 18.59 -48.14 -2.60
C VAL A 52 19.72 -48.87 -1.89
N ASP A 53 19.56 -50.18 -1.77
CA ASP A 53 20.66 -51.13 -1.63
C ASP A 53 21.35 -51.30 -3.00
N GLU A 54 22.68 -51.31 -3.04
CA GLU A 54 23.46 -52.44 -3.55
C GLU A 54 24.98 -52.14 -3.65
N TYR A 55 25.74 -53.13 -3.20
CA TYR A 55 27.19 -53.33 -3.32
C TYR A 55 27.66 -53.43 -4.78
N PRO A 56 28.92 -53.09 -5.08
CA PRO A 56 30.00 -54.10 -5.13
C PRO A 56 31.33 -53.53 -4.57
N GLY A 57 32.29 -54.28 -4.07
CA GLY A 57 32.95 -55.43 -4.68
C GLY A 57 34.46 -55.26 -4.45
N SER A 58 35.00 -56.20 -3.69
CA SER A 58 36.40 -56.48 -3.32
C SER A 58 37.53 -56.01 -4.26
N ALA A 59 38.59 -55.45 -3.68
CA ALA A 59 39.98 -55.68 -4.13
C ALA A 59 40.95 -55.55 -2.95
N VAL A 60 41.35 -56.71 -2.41
CA VAL A 60 42.46 -56.95 -1.49
C VAL A 60 43.76 -57.00 -2.29
N VAL A 61 44.79 -56.19 -2.00
CA VAL A 61 46.23 -56.53 -2.11
C VAL A 61 47.09 -55.50 -1.34
N GLY A 62 48.04 -55.99 -0.52
CA GLY A 62 49.22 -55.26 -0.04
C GLY A 62 49.09 -54.71 1.39
N GLY A 63 49.65 -55.30 2.43
CA GLY A 63 50.95 -55.98 2.52
C GLY A 63 51.99 -55.02 3.12
N SER A 64 52.21 -55.15 4.43
CA SER A 64 53.44 -54.77 5.15
C SER A 64 53.80 -53.28 5.30
N LYS A 65 53.22 -52.63 6.33
CA LYS A 65 53.82 -51.50 7.11
C LYS A 65 52.97 -51.06 8.32
N ARG A 66 52.16 -51.95 8.92
CA ARG A 66 51.28 -51.65 10.07
C ARG A 66 51.83 -52.21 11.38
N GLN A 67 52.86 -51.57 11.94
CA GLN A 67 53.16 -51.80 13.36
C GLN A 67 53.69 -50.55 14.09
N ASN A 68 54.16 -49.52 13.37
CA ASN A 68 54.59 -48.25 13.97
C ASN A 68 53.58 -47.08 13.90
N ARG A 69 52.40 -47.25 13.27
CA ARG A 69 51.34 -46.20 13.21
C ARG A 69 50.32 -46.25 14.36
N ALA A 70 50.31 -47.29 15.18
CA ALA A 70 49.33 -47.45 16.27
C ALA A 70 49.62 -46.59 17.51
N ARG A 71 50.83 -46.00 17.62
CA ARG A 71 51.20 -45.15 18.77
C ARG A 71 51.03 -43.64 18.53
N SER A 72 50.78 -43.18 17.29
CA SER A 72 50.58 -41.75 16.95
C SER A 72 49.13 -41.37 16.63
N ALA A 73 48.23 -42.36 16.51
CA ALA A 73 46.80 -42.14 16.31
C ALA A 73 46.09 -41.39 17.48
N PRO A 74 46.36 -41.67 18.78
CA PRO A 74 45.63 -40.99 19.86
C PRO A 74 45.95 -39.48 19.92
N ALA A 75 47.23 -39.11 19.75
CA ALA A 75 47.66 -37.71 19.75
C ALA A 75 47.06 -36.89 18.58
N SER A 76 46.81 -37.54 17.44
CA SER A 76 46.17 -36.86 16.30
C SER A 76 44.67 -36.63 16.52
N LEU A 77 44.00 -37.47 17.30
CA LEU A 77 42.58 -37.32 17.60
C LEU A 77 42.37 -36.26 18.68
N GLU A 78 43.24 -36.24 19.68
CA GLU A 78 43.26 -35.21 20.73
C GLU A 78 43.44 -33.80 20.14
N ARG A 79 44.43 -33.60 19.25
CA ARG A 79 44.59 -32.32 18.53
C ARG A 79 43.37 -31.92 17.69
N LYS A 80 42.67 -32.89 17.09
CA LYS A 80 41.44 -32.61 16.33
C LYS A 80 40.28 -32.22 17.24
N LEU A 81 40.17 -32.82 18.41
CA LEU A 81 39.18 -32.44 19.41
C LEU A 81 39.48 -31.05 19.97
N GLU A 82 40.74 -30.77 20.33
CA GLU A 82 41.17 -29.43 20.78
C GLU A 82 40.89 -28.36 19.73
N ALA A 83 41.16 -28.62 18.45
CA ALA A 83 40.86 -27.70 17.37
C ALA A 83 39.35 -27.46 17.22
N LYS A 84 38.52 -28.51 17.34
CA LYS A 84 37.06 -28.39 17.30
C LYS A 84 36.51 -27.63 18.51
N VAL A 85 37.05 -27.86 19.70
CA VAL A 85 36.66 -27.13 20.91
C VAL A 85 36.97 -25.65 20.75
N LYS A 86 38.18 -25.30 20.28
CA LYS A 86 38.57 -23.92 20.00
C LYS A 86 37.69 -23.25 18.93
N ASP A 87 37.32 -23.99 17.89
CA ASP A 87 36.42 -23.48 16.84
C ASP A 87 35.01 -23.20 17.39
N VAL A 88 34.46 -24.12 18.21
CA VAL A 88 33.17 -23.93 18.87
C VAL A 88 33.22 -22.76 19.86
N GLU A 89 34.30 -22.62 20.63
CA GLU A 89 34.49 -21.47 21.53
C GLU A 89 34.56 -20.14 20.76
N ALA A 90 35.23 -20.13 19.61
CA ALA A 90 35.29 -18.96 18.73
C ALA A 90 33.89 -18.61 18.19
N GLN A 91 33.12 -19.59 17.71
CA GLN A 91 31.75 -19.38 17.25
C GLN A 91 30.84 -18.89 18.38
N LEU A 92 30.97 -19.45 19.59
CA LEU A 92 30.17 -19.04 20.74
C LEU A 92 30.49 -17.61 21.16
N SER A 93 31.77 -17.21 21.16
CA SER A 93 32.16 -15.82 21.43
C SER A 93 31.66 -14.84 20.36
N GLN A 94 31.67 -15.24 19.08
CA GLN A 94 31.12 -14.46 17.98
C GLN A 94 29.59 -14.27 18.11
N VAL A 95 28.85 -15.35 18.42
CA VAL A 95 27.40 -15.28 18.63
C VAL A 95 27.06 -14.41 19.83
N ASN A 96 27.82 -14.51 20.92
CA ASN A 96 27.63 -13.65 22.09
C ASN A 96 27.88 -12.16 21.77
N ALA A 97 28.88 -11.85 20.95
CA ALA A 97 29.13 -10.49 20.49
C ALA A 97 27.96 -9.95 19.64
N GLN A 98 27.43 -10.76 18.72
CA GLN A 98 26.25 -10.39 17.93
C GLN A 98 25.00 -10.18 18.80
N LEU A 99 24.80 -11.03 19.80
CA LEU A 99 23.66 -10.91 20.73
C LEU A 99 23.78 -9.64 21.58
N ALA A 100 24.98 -9.29 22.05
CA ALA A 100 25.23 -8.04 22.74
C ALA A 100 24.95 -6.82 21.85
N GLN A 101 25.36 -6.86 20.58
CA GLN A 101 25.08 -5.80 19.60
C GLN A 101 23.57 -5.63 19.35
N LEU A 102 22.82 -6.73 19.18
CA LEU A 102 21.38 -6.69 18.99
C LEU A 102 20.65 -6.13 20.22
N ARG A 103 21.09 -6.47 21.44
CA ARG A 103 20.54 -5.91 22.69
C ARG A 103 20.76 -4.40 22.77
N HIS A 104 21.94 -3.91 22.37
CA HIS A 104 22.21 -2.47 22.31
C HIS A 104 21.28 -1.76 21.31
N GLN A 105 21.10 -2.32 20.10
CA GLN A 105 20.19 -1.76 19.10
C GLN A 105 18.73 -1.75 19.57
N GLN A 106 18.29 -2.79 20.27
CA GLN A 106 16.95 -2.85 20.85
C GLN A 106 16.74 -1.73 21.87
N GLN A 107 17.68 -1.52 22.80
CA GLN A 107 17.60 -0.44 23.79
C GLN A 107 17.56 0.95 23.13
N GLU A 108 18.34 1.15 22.07
CA GLU A 108 18.35 2.41 21.32
C GLU A 108 16.98 2.68 20.67
N LEU A 109 16.37 1.66 20.05
CA LEU A 109 15.04 1.77 19.46
C LEU A 109 13.94 2.01 20.51
N GLU A 110 14.05 1.37 21.69
CA GLU A 110 13.13 1.59 22.82
C GLU A 110 13.20 3.05 23.31
N ILE A 111 14.41 3.61 23.43
CA ILE A 111 14.60 5.03 23.80
C ILE A 111 14.02 5.95 22.72
N GLN A 112 14.26 5.66 21.43
CA GLN A 112 13.72 6.47 20.33
C GLN A 112 12.18 6.45 20.31
N ASN A 113 11.57 5.29 20.53
CA ASN A 113 10.12 5.15 20.64
C ASN A 113 9.57 5.94 21.83
N GLN A 114 10.22 5.85 22.99
CA GLN A 114 9.81 6.62 24.17
C GLN A 114 9.88 8.14 23.94
N VAL A 115 10.89 8.61 23.20
CA VAL A 115 11.00 10.03 22.81
C VAL A 115 9.87 10.42 21.85
N LEU A 116 9.51 9.56 20.89
CA LEU A 116 8.40 9.82 19.96
C LEU A 116 7.05 9.83 20.69
N GLU A 117 6.82 8.88 21.60
CA GLU A 117 5.61 8.83 22.43
C GLU A 117 5.47 10.11 23.28
N ASN A 118 6.56 10.54 23.94
CA ASN A 118 6.58 11.78 24.70
C ASN A 118 6.27 13.01 23.82
N LYS A 119 6.81 13.08 22.59
CA LYS A 119 6.47 14.15 21.63
C LYS A 119 5.00 14.10 21.22
N THR A 120 4.43 12.92 20.99
CA THR A 120 3.00 12.82 20.64
C THR A 120 2.09 13.20 21.80
N GLN A 121 2.48 12.89 23.04
CA GLN A 121 1.73 13.31 24.24
C GLN A 121 1.78 14.82 24.44
N THR A 122 2.95 15.47 24.26
CA THR A 122 3.03 16.93 24.34
C THR A 122 2.24 17.62 23.23
N HIS A 123 2.26 17.09 22.00
CA HIS A 123 1.41 17.61 20.91
C HIS A 123 -0.08 17.37 21.12
N SER A 124 -0.47 16.28 21.80
CA SER A 124 -1.88 16.04 22.17
C SER A 124 -2.39 16.98 23.26
N SER A 125 -1.49 17.54 24.08
CA SER A 125 -1.83 18.51 25.14
C SER A 125 -1.98 19.95 24.64
N LEU A 126 -1.42 20.25 23.45
CA LEU A 126 -1.66 21.51 22.76
C LEU A 126 -3.03 21.41 22.10
N SER A 127 -4.05 21.89 22.81
CA SER A 127 -5.41 22.09 22.28
C SER A 127 -5.31 22.64 20.85
N PRO A 128 -5.82 21.94 19.83
CA PRO A 128 -5.80 22.45 18.47
C PRO A 128 -6.50 23.80 18.47
N THR A 129 -5.76 24.85 18.08
CA THR A 129 -6.33 26.15 17.75
C THR A 129 -7.48 25.91 16.76
N ALA A 130 -8.64 26.46 17.10
CA ALA A 130 -9.97 25.91 16.80
C ALA A 130 -10.44 25.97 15.33
N GLU A 131 -9.56 26.10 14.33
CA GLU A 131 -9.99 26.47 12.99
C GLU A 131 -9.93 25.40 11.90
N ASP A 132 -9.15 24.31 12.01
CA ASP A 132 -8.89 23.48 10.82
C ASP A 132 -9.21 21.99 10.90
N VAL A 133 -10.06 21.57 11.84
CA VAL A 133 -10.62 20.21 11.79
C VAL A 133 -12.13 20.28 11.79
N LEU A 134 -12.72 20.11 10.60
CA LEU A 134 -14.15 19.91 10.37
C LEU A 134 -14.63 18.62 11.06
N LEU A 135 -14.69 18.65 12.38
CA LEU A 135 -15.29 17.61 13.16
C LEU A 135 -16.58 18.15 13.74
N TRP A 136 -17.66 17.77 13.08
CA TRP A 136 -19.01 17.99 13.55
C TRP A 136 -19.14 17.40 14.96
N LYS A 137 -19.43 18.25 15.95
CA LYS A 137 -19.56 17.87 17.37
C LYS A 137 -20.97 17.46 17.77
N GLY A 138 -21.90 17.36 16.81
CA GLY A 138 -23.31 17.30 17.13
C GLY A 138 -23.81 18.66 17.60
N ASP A 139 -25.01 19.03 17.17
CA ASP A 139 -25.79 20.06 17.84
C ASP A 139 -26.45 19.37 19.04
N ALA A 140 -26.19 19.81 20.27
CA ALA A 140 -26.70 19.12 21.47
C ALA A 140 -28.23 18.98 21.44
N ALA A 141 -28.92 20.00 20.91
CA ALA A 141 -30.36 19.98 20.73
C ALA A 141 -30.83 18.89 19.75
N TRP A 142 -30.00 18.55 18.76
CA TRP A 142 -30.33 17.49 17.81
C TRP A 142 -30.19 16.10 18.44
N HIS A 143 -29.18 15.87 19.29
CA HIS A 143 -29.02 14.60 20.00
C HIS A 143 -30.20 14.30 20.93
N GLU A 144 -30.72 15.31 21.64
CA GLU A 144 -31.90 15.14 22.51
C GLU A 144 -33.16 14.83 21.69
N GLN A 145 -33.37 15.52 20.57
CA GLN A 145 -34.54 15.30 19.73
C GLN A 145 -34.55 13.91 19.09
N ALA A 146 -33.40 13.44 18.60
CA ALA A 146 -33.27 12.17 17.91
C ALA A 146 -33.46 10.96 18.86
N ASN A 147 -33.05 11.08 20.12
CA ASN A 147 -33.23 10.04 21.15
C ASN A 147 -34.65 9.99 21.75
N SER A 148 -35.52 10.95 21.46
CA SER A 148 -36.87 11.03 22.06
C SER A 148 -37.95 10.28 21.28
N SER A 149 -37.68 9.87 20.03
CA SER A 149 -38.66 9.29 19.11
C SER A 149 -38.39 7.80 18.88
N HIS A 150 -38.98 6.94 19.71
CA HIS A 150 -38.78 5.47 19.66
C HIS A 150 -39.88 4.69 18.91
N ASP A 151 -40.74 5.36 18.14
CA ASP A 151 -41.81 4.67 17.39
C ASP A 151 -41.31 4.15 16.04
N HIS A 152 -40.98 2.85 15.99
CA HIS A 152 -41.07 1.86 14.89
C HIS A 152 -40.66 2.24 13.45
N ALA A 153 -40.11 3.43 13.22
CA ALA A 153 -39.59 3.88 11.95
C ALA A 153 -38.16 3.37 11.76
N TRP A 154 -37.75 3.19 10.50
CA TRP A 154 -36.39 2.83 10.16
C TRP A 154 -35.45 3.90 10.72
N ALA A 155 -34.63 3.51 11.70
CA ALA A 155 -33.70 4.39 12.39
C ALA A 155 -32.26 3.99 12.08
N LEU A 156 -31.42 4.99 11.85
CA LEU A 156 -29.99 4.85 11.64
C LEU A 156 -29.28 5.24 12.92
N ASN A 157 -28.38 4.38 13.41
CA ASN A 157 -27.45 4.76 14.47
C ASN A 157 -26.20 5.36 13.82
N LEU A 158 -26.00 6.66 14.00
CA LEU A 158 -24.85 7.41 13.49
C LEU A 158 -23.89 7.66 14.64
N THR A 159 -22.77 6.93 14.67
CA THR A 159 -21.70 7.19 15.62
C THR A 159 -20.79 8.30 15.09
N VAL A 160 -20.82 9.47 15.72
CA VAL A 160 -19.90 10.58 15.41
C VAL A 160 -19.05 10.85 16.65
N ARG A 161 -17.74 10.60 16.55
CA ARG A 161 -16.77 10.79 17.65
C ARG A 161 -17.19 10.13 18.97
N GLN A 162 -17.61 8.87 18.92
CA GLN A 162 -18.04 8.07 20.07
C GLN A 162 -19.40 8.46 20.68
N ASN A 163 -20.10 9.44 20.10
CA ASN A 163 -21.48 9.70 20.42
C ASN A 163 -22.37 9.00 19.40
N ASP A 164 -23.11 8.01 19.87
CA ASP A 164 -24.19 7.39 19.10
C ASP A 164 -25.37 8.35 19.04
N CYS A 165 -25.88 8.56 17.84
CA CYS A 165 -27.09 9.31 17.61
C CYS A 165 -28.07 8.42 16.85
N TYR A 166 -29.32 8.37 17.31
CA TYR A 166 -30.37 7.62 16.63
C TYR A 166 -31.19 8.57 15.79
N VAL A 167 -31.17 8.44 14.46
CA VAL A 167 -31.91 9.34 13.55
C VAL A 167 -32.82 8.52 12.66
N THR A 168 -34.10 8.84 12.66
CA THR A 168 -35.04 8.19 11.74
C THR A 168 -34.76 8.64 10.30
N VAL A 169 -35.08 7.79 9.31
CA VAL A 169 -34.99 8.19 7.89
C VAL A 169 -35.80 9.46 7.62
N ASN A 170 -36.96 9.61 8.27
CA ASN A 170 -37.80 10.80 8.14
C ASN A 170 -37.10 12.06 8.68
N ASP A 171 -36.45 11.97 9.85
CA ASP A 171 -35.69 13.09 10.42
C ASP A 171 -34.51 13.48 9.51
N LEU A 172 -33.84 12.48 8.90
CA LEU A 172 -32.78 12.67 7.92
C LEU A 172 -33.28 13.40 6.67
N CYS A 173 -34.47 13.06 6.16
CA CYS A 173 -35.09 13.73 5.02
C CYS A 173 -35.52 15.17 5.32
N GLN A 174 -35.79 15.50 6.59
CA GLN A 174 -36.15 16.84 7.05
C GLN A 174 -34.94 17.70 7.44
N LEU A 175 -33.72 17.16 7.37
CA LEU A 175 -32.52 17.93 7.70
C LEU A 175 -32.35 19.12 6.73
N PRO A 176 -32.09 20.33 7.25
CA PRO A 176 -31.68 21.44 6.41
C PRO A 176 -30.46 21.06 5.57
N LEU A 177 -30.41 21.50 4.31
CA LEU A 177 -29.35 21.17 3.36
C LEU A 177 -27.95 21.34 3.98
N ALA A 178 -27.72 22.41 4.74
CA ALA A 178 -26.44 22.65 5.41
C ALA A 178 -26.04 21.56 6.44
N LYS A 179 -27.01 20.97 7.17
CA LYS A 179 -26.76 19.86 8.12
C LYS A 179 -26.57 18.55 7.35
N LEU A 180 -27.36 18.31 6.31
CA LEU A 180 -27.21 17.13 5.44
C LEU A 180 -25.84 17.14 4.74
N THR A 181 -25.41 18.29 4.21
CA THR A 181 -24.09 18.47 3.61
C THR A 181 -22.98 18.17 4.62
N LYS A 182 -23.10 18.62 5.87
CA LYS A 182 -22.11 18.28 6.92
C LYS A 182 -22.08 16.78 7.21
N LEU A 183 -23.23 16.13 7.32
CA LEU A 183 -23.32 14.68 7.55
C LEU A 183 -22.71 13.91 6.37
N TYR A 184 -23.04 14.34 5.14
CA TYR A 184 -22.46 13.81 3.92
C TYR A 184 -20.96 14.07 3.84
N THR A 185 -20.46 15.22 4.28
CA THR A 185 -19.02 15.49 4.35
C THR A 185 -18.34 14.59 5.36
N VAL A 186 -18.96 14.32 6.52
CA VAL A 186 -18.41 13.35 7.49
C VAL A 186 -18.43 11.94 6.91
N LEU A 187 -19.53 11.53 6.28
CA LEU A 187 -19.64 10.23 5.60
C LEU A 187 -18.59 10.13 4.48
N ALA A 188 -18.50 11.14 3.62
CA ALA A 188 -17.49 11.25 2.58
C ALA A 188 -16.12 11.14 3.22
N VAL A 189 -15.71 12.02 4.14
CA VAL A 189 -14.40 11.97 4.81
C VAL A 189 -14.13 10.60 5.44
N SER A 190 -15.15 9.94 6.01
CA SER A 190 -15.04 8.59 6.58
C SER A 190 -14.88 7.52 5.50
N MET A 191 -15.59 7.62 4.37
CA MET A 191 -15.38 6.82 3.17
C MET A 191 -14.03 7.13 2.49
N HIS A 192 -13.38 8.25 2.82
CA HIS A 192 -12.04 8.60 2.36
C HIS A 192 -10.95 8.25 3.38
N ASN A 193 -11.31 7.68 4.55
CA ASN A 193 -10.33 7.03 5.42
C ASN A 193 -9.98 5.69 4.78
N PRO A 194 -8.72 5.45 4.40
CA PRO A 194 -8.34 4.26 3.65
C PRO A 194 -8.64 2.95 4.38
N ASN A 195 -8.53 2.93 5.71
CA ASN A 195 -8.84 1.75 6.52
C ASN A 195 -10.33 1.45 6.53
N LEU A 196 -11.18 2.48 6.51
CA LEU A 196 -12.62 2.32 6.42
C LEU A 196 -13.05 2.02 4.99
N LEU A 197 -12.43 2.65 3.99
CA LEU A 197 -12.72 2.42 2.59
C LEU A 197 -12.43 0.97 2.19
N TYR A 198 -11.32 0.39 2.63
CA TYR A 198 -11.02 -1.03 2.37
C TYR A 198 -12.08 -1.95 2.98
N LYS A 199 -12.44 -1.73 4.25
CA LYS A 199 -13.50 -2.50 4.91
C LYS A 199 -14.84 -2.30 4.21
N LEU A 200 -15.15 -1.08 3.79
CA LEU A 200 -16.38 -0.72 3.08
C LEU A 200 -16.43 -1.35 1.69
N ASP A 201 -15.32 -1.35 0.95
CA ASP A 201 -15.22 -1.95 -0.39
C ASP A 201 -15.40 -3.48 -0.34
N GLN A 202 -15.02 -4.10 0.77
CA GLN A 202 -15.29 -5.51 1.07
C GLN A 202 -16.66 -5.75 1.72
N SER A 203 -17.29 -4.72 2.26
CA SER A 203 -18.59 -4.82 2.91
C SER A 203 -19.70 -4.67 1.88
N ARG A 204 -20.76 -5.47 2.02
CA ARG A 204 -22.03 -5.13 1.38
C ARG A 204 -22.73 -4.07 2.21
N MET A 205 -23.44 -3.16 1.55
CA MET A 205 -24.30 -2.18 2.25
C MET A 205 -25.56 -2.84 2.85
N ASP A 206 -25.81 -4.11 2.52
CA ASP A 206 -26.89 -4.92 3.10
C ASP A 206 -26.27 -6.02 4.00
N LEU A 207 -26.59 -5.96 5.29
CA LEU A 207 -26.03 -6.82 6.35
C LEU A 207 -26.46 -8.30 6.22
N GLY A 208 -27.41 -8.62 5.33
CA GLY A 208 -28.14 -9.90 5.36
C GLY A 208 -27.77 -10.97 4.33
N CYS A 209 -27.00 -10.68 3.28
CA CYS A 209 -26.81 -11.62 2.17
C CYS A 209 -25.34 -11.88 1.82
N ALA A 210 -24.84 -13.07 2.14
CA ALA A 210 -23.50 -13.57 1.78
C ALA A 210 -23.39 -14.01 0.29
N VAL A 211 -24.11 -13.34 -0.62
CA VAL A 211 -24.03 -13.69 -2.05
C VAL A 211 -22.81 -13.01 -2.67
N GLN A 212 -21.92 -13.82 -3.26
CA GLN A 212 -20.70 -13.41 -4.00
C GLN A 212 -21.00 -12.70 -5.34
N GLU A 213 -22.24 -12.27 -5.58
CA GLU A 213 -22.62 -11.70 -6.87
C GLU A 213 -21.98 -10.33 -7.06
N THR A 214 -21.33 -10.15 -8.21
CA THR A 214 -20.83 -8.85 -8.66
C THR A 214 -21.94 -8.16 -9.46
N ALA A 215 -22.00 -6.83 -9.40
CA ALA A 215 -22.94 -6.07 -10.21
C ALA A 215 -22.71 -6.38 -11.71
N SER A 216 -23.80 -6.62 -12.45
CA SER A 216 -23.74 -6.96 -13.88
C SER A 216 -23.24 -5.79 -14.73
N ASP A 217 -22.72 -6.06 -15.93
CA ASP A 217 -22.31 -5.00 -16.87
C ASP A 217 -23.47 -4.07 -17.24
N GLU A 218 -24.69 -4.61 -17.34
CA GLU A 218 -25.90 -3.81 -17.58
C GLU A 218 -26.16 -2.82 -16.44
N CYS A 219 -25.85 -3.17 -15.19
CA CYS A 219 -25.95 -2.25 -14.06
C CYS A 219 -25.00 -1.05 -14.24
N PHE A 220 -23.74 -1.30 -14.63
CA PHE A 220 -22.77 -0.23 -14.90
C PHE A 220 -23.15 0.62 -16.11
N ARG A 221 -23.69 0.02 -17.17
CA ARG A 221 -24.18 0.77 -18.35
C ARG A 221 -25.29 1.74 -17.98
N ARG A 222 -26.27 1.27 -17.21
CA ARG A 222 -27.36 2.13 -16.70
C ARG A 222 -26.84 3.20 -15.75
N LEU A 223 -25.84 2.87 -14.93
CA LEU A 223 -25.19 3.84 -14.05
C LEU A 223 -24.51 4.94 -14.87
N VAL A 224 -23.72 4.62 -15.89
CA VAL A 224 -23.02 5.64 -16.71
C VAL A 224 -24.01 6.64 -17.31
N VAL A 225 -25.16 6.16 -17.79
CA VAL A 225 -26.26 7.03 -18.27
C VAL A 225 -26.81 7.90 -17.13
N ALA A 226 -27.10 7.31 -15.97
CA ALA A 226 -27.63 8.02 -14.81
C ALA A 226 -26.66 9.10 -14.27
N MET A 227 -25.35 8.85 -14.33
CA MET A 227 -24.33 9.81 -13.90
C MET A 227 -24.29 11.06 -14.78
N SER A 228 -24.77 10.97 -16.02
CA SER A 228 -24.89 12.11 -16.95
C SER A 228 -23.61 12.95 -17.02
N TYR A 229 -22.47 12.28 -17.21
CA TYR A 229 -21.16 12.93 -17.23
C TYR A 229 -21.06 13.97 -18.34
N SER A 230 -20.42 15.11 -18.03
CA SER A 230 -20.03 16.07 -19.06
C SER A 230 -18.91 15.49 -19.94
N LYS A 231 -18.69 16.09 -21.12
CA LYS A 231 -17.60 15.67 -22.03
C LYS A 231 -16.22 15.82 -21.36
N GLU A 232 -16.05 16.89 -20.60
CA GLU A 232 -14.83 17.20 -19.86
C GLU A 232 -14.59 16.18 -18.74
N GLN A 233 -15.64 15.81 -17.99
CA GLN A 233 -15.55 14.76 -16.97
C GLN A 233 -15.17 13.42 -17.58
N ILE A 234 -15.75 13.05 -18.73
CA ILE A 234 -15.40 11.83 -19.44
C ILE A 234 -13.91 11.84 -19.84
N GLN A 235 -13.41 12.96 -20.37
CA GLN A 235 -11.99 13.09 -20.72
C GLN A 235 -11.08 12.94 -19.49
N ASP A 236 -11.43 13.56 -18.37
CA ASP A 236 -10.69 13.45 -17.11
C ASP A 236 -10.70 12.01 -16.56
N LEU A 237 -11.85 11.33 -16.57
CA LEU A 237 -11.97 9.94 -16.12
C LEU A 237 -11.14 9.00 -16.99
N LEU A 238 -11.18 9.17 -18.32
CA LEU A 238 -10.37 8.37 -19.24
C LEU A 238 -8.88 8.68 -19.11
N HIS A 239 -8.50 9.94 -18.89
CA HIS A 239 -7.12 10.30 -18.62
C HIS A 239 -6.62 9.67 -17.31
N LEU A 240 -7.36 9.82 -16.22
CA LEU A 240 -7.06 9.19 -14.94
C LEU A 240 -6.95 7.67 -15.07
N ARG A 241 -7.84 7.04 -15.83
CA ARG A 241 -7.79 5.60 -16.14
C ARG A 241 -6.47 5.18 -16.77
N ARG A 242 -5.99 5.91 -17.79
CA ARG A 242 -4.72 5.62 -18.47
C ARG A 242 -3.53 5.76 -17.51
N LEU A 243 -3.52 6.82 -16.70
CA LEU A 243 -2.48 7.04 -15.70
C LEU A 243 -2.47 5.94 -14.64
N PHE A 244 -3.64 5.60 -14.11
CA PHE A 244 -3.82 4.58 -13.08
C PHE A 244 -3.35 3.21 -13.55
N TYR A 245 -3.86 2.71 -14.68
CA TYR A 245 -3.48 1.39 -15.18
C TYR A 245 -2.04 1.34 -15.71
N GLY A 246 -1.51 2.45 -16.22
CA GLY A 246 -0.08 2.57 -16.53
C GLY A 246 0.79 2.38 -15.29
N ARG A 247 0.50 3.11 -14.20
CA ARG A 247 1.23 2.96 -12.93
C ARG A 247 1.04 1.58 -12.31
N GLN A 248 -0.18 1.04 -12.34
CA GLN A 248 -0.47 -0.31 -11.83
C GLN A 248 0.32 -1.37 -12.61
N GLY A 249 0.42 -1.24 -13.93
CA GLY A 249 1.23 -2.12 -14.76
C GLY A 249 2.73 -2.12 -14.38
N VAL A 250 3.28 -0.96 -14.00
CA VAL A 250 4.66 -0.86 -13.47
C VAL A 250 4.79 -1.65 -12.16
N LEU A 251 3.88 -1.43 -11.21
CA LEU A 251 3.90 -2.12 -9.91
C LEU A 251 3.78 -3.64 -10.07
N ASP A 252 2.94 -4.10 -11.00
CA ASP A 252 2.77 -5.53 -11.28
C ASP A 252 3.99 -6.16 -11.96
N ARG A 253 4.73 -5.42 -12.81
CA ARG A 253 6.02 -5.89 -13.34
C ARG A 253 7.05 -6.03 -12.22
N GLN A 254 7.21 -5.00 -11.39
CA GLN A 254 8.12 -5.02 -10.24
C GLN A 254 7.82 -6.19 -9.30
N ARG A 255 6.55 -6.41 -8.98
CA ARG A 255 6.11 -7.56 -8.16
C ARG A 255 6.49 -8.89 -8.77
N ARG A 256 6.25 -9.08 -10.07
CA ARG A 256 6.64 -10.30 -10.79
C ARG A 256 8.16 -10.50 -10.77
N ASP A 257 8.94 -9.44 -10.95
CA ASP A 257 10.40 -9.50 -10.89
C ASP A 257 10.89 -9.91 -9.48
N LEU A 258 10.27 -9.37 -8.42
CA LEU A 258 10.57 -9.74 -7.03
C LEU A 258 10.22 -11.19 -6.73
N VAL A 259 9.06 -11.67 -7.17
CA VAL A 259 8.65 -13.08 -7.03
C VAL A 259 9.56 -14.01 -7.85
N GLY A 260 10.00 -13.56 -9.03
CA GLY A 260 10.99 -14.27 -9.85
C GLY A 260 12.35 -14.41 -9.14
N LYS A 261 12.80 -13.36 -8.44
CA LYS A 261 14.02 -13.41 -7.60
C LYS A 261 13.86 -14.40 -6.44
N LEU A 262 12.69 -14.46 -5.79
CA LEU A 262 12.42 -15.47 -4.74
C LEU A 262 12.56 -16.89 -5.29
N SER A 263 11.91 -17.17 -6.42
CA SER A 263 11.94 -18.49 -7.06
C SER A 263 13.37 -18.90 -7.48
N SER A 264 14.16 -17.92 -7.96
CA SER A 264 15.56 -18.14 -8.33
C SER A 264 16.46 -18.40 -7.12
N ASN A 265 16.19 -17.72 -5.99
CA ASN A 265 16.92 -17.93 -4.76
C ASN A 265 16.62 -19.30 -4.14
N GLU A 266 15.38 -19.78 -4.19
CA GLU A 266 15.03 -21.13 -3.72
C GLU A 266 15.84 -22.22 -4.44
N ALA A 267 16.08 -22.05 -5.73
CA ALA A 267 16.97 -22.94 -6.49
C ALA A 267 18.44 -22.85 -6.02
N MET A 268 18.91 -21.68 -5.57
CA MET A 268 20.25 -21.51 -5.00
C MET A 268 20.39 -22.09 -3.59
N VAL A 269 19.32 -22.18 -2.79
CA VAL A 269 19.35 -22.83 -1.46
C VAL A 269 19.73 -24.31 -1.55
N MET A 270 19.53 -24.96 -2.70
CA MET A 270 19.98 -26.33 -2.97
C MET A 270 21.49 -26.45 -3.21
N THR A 271 22.20 -25.33 -3.36
CA THR A 271 23.67 -25.28 -3.47
C THR A 271 24.29 -24.84 -2.14
N ASP A 272 25.50 -25.31 -1.82
CA ASP A 272 26.24 -25.20 -0.53
C ASP A 272 26.52 -23.76 0.01
N SER A 273 25.74 -22.77 -0.42
CA SER A 273 25.72 -21.41 0.11
C SER A 273 25.41 -21.38 1.62
N PRO A 274 26.11 -20.54 2.40
CA PRO A 274 25.88 -20.44 3.83
C PRO A 274 24.47 -19.89 4.11
N PRO A 275 23.70 -20.52 5.01
CA PRO A 275 22.29 -20.21 5.24
C PRO A 275 22.03 -18.74 5.61
N GLN A 276 23.00 -18.07 6.24
CA GLN A 276 22.89 -16.68 6.67
C GLN A 276 22.76 -15.69 5.51
N SER A 277 23.37 -15.98 4.35
CA SER A 277 23.25 -15.13 3.16
C SER A 277 21.85 -15.19 2.53
N ASN A 278 21.15 -16.33 2.67
CA ASN A 278 19.84 -16.51 2.06
C ASN A 278 18.75 -15.75 2.85
N TYR A 279 18.89 -15.67 4.18
CA TYR A 279 17.96 -14.91 5.02
C TYR A 279 17.99 -13.40 4.77
N SER A 280 19.16 -12.81 4.53
CA SER A 280 19.24 -11.36 4.26
C SER A 280 18.56 -11.01 2.94
N VAL A 281 18.77 -11.82 1.90
CA VAL A 281 18.13 -11.63 0.59
C VAL A 281 16.61 -11.83 0.69
N LEU A 282 16.14 -12.88 1.38
CA LEU A 282 14.70 -13.11 1.59
C LEU A 282 14.04 -11.95 2.35
N THR A 283 14.72 -11.43 3.37
CA THR A 283 14.24 -10.28 4.14
C THR A 283 14.14 -9.02 3.27
N SER A 284 15.15 -8.77 2.42
CA SER A 284 15.14 -7.64 1.47
C SER A 284 13.96 -7.75 0.50
N ILE A 285 13.79 -8.90 -0.14
CA ILE A 285 12.70 -9.09 -1.11
C ILE A 285 11.33 -8.98 -0.42
N SER A 286 11.20 -9.51 0.79
CA SER A 286 9.97 -9.37 1.58
C SER A 286 9.65 -7.90 1.89
N HIS A 287 10.66 -7.10 2.21
CA HIS A 287 10.50 -5.66 2.43
C HIS A 287 10.07 -4.93 1.14
N GLU A 288 10.72 -5.23 0.01
CA GLU A 288 10.38 -4.66 -1.30
C GLU A 288 8.95 -5.03 -1.74
N LEU A 289 8.50 -6.27 -1.51
CA LEU A 289 7.13 -6.69 -1.79
C LEU A 289 6.11 -5.94 -0.94
N ARG A 290 6.40 -5.71 0.36
CA ARG A 290 5.52 -4.90 1.22
C ARG A 290 5.46 -3.44 0.75
N ALA A 291 6.59 -2.86 0.38
CA ALA A 291 6.62 -1.50 -0.16
C ALA A 291 5.81 -1.38 -1.46
N ASN A 292 5.95 -2.35 -2.38
CA ASN A 292 5.17 -2.43 -3.61
C ASN A 292 3.66 -2.55 -3.35
N ALA A 293 3.24 -3.38 -2.39
CA ALA A 293 1.83 -3.53 -2.01
C ALA A 293 1.27 -2.23 -1.37
N ALA A 294 2.05 -1.58 -0.51
CA ALA A 294 1.68 -0.31 0.10
C ALA A 294 1.53 0.79 -0.97
N GLU A 295 2.40 0.79 -1.99
CA GLU A 295 2.30 1.73 -3.10
C GLU A 295 1.07 1.46 -3.98
N GLU A 296 0.75 0.20 -4.29
CA GLU A 296 -0.48 -0.14 -5.04
C GLU A 296 -1.73 0.33 -4.28
N HIS A 297 -1.75 0.14 -2.97
CA HIS A 297 -2.82 0.62 -2.13
C HIS A 297 -2.93 2.16 -2.17
N CYS A 298 -1.81 2.88 -2.05
CA CYS A 298 -1.78 4.35 -2.18
C CYS A 298 -2.29 4.82 -3.54
N LEU A 299 -1.83 4.18 -4.63
CA LEU A 299 -2.28 4.42 -6.00
C LEU A 299 -3.80 4.28 -6.12
N ARG A 300 -4.37 3.21 -5.56
CA ARG A 300 -5.83 2.97 -5.54
C ARG A 300 -6.56 4.08 -4.79
N LEU A 301 -6.09 4.46 -3.61
CA LEU A 301 -6.69 5.53 -2.81
C LEU A 301 -6.65 6.89 -3.52
N GLN A 302 -5.51 7.24 -4.11
CA GLN A 302 -5.35 8.49 -4.84
C GLN A 302 -6.28 8.54 -6.07
N CYS A 303 -6.40 7.45 -6.82
CA CYS A 303 -7.38 7.33 -7.91
C CYS A 303 -8.82 7.50 -7.39
N CYS A 304 -9.13 6.85 -6.26
CA CYS A 304 -10.43 6.95 -5.61
C CYS A 304 -10.79 8.38 -5.20
N CYS A 305 -9.82 9.08 -4.58
CA CYS A 305 -9.94 10.47 -4.18
C CYS A 305 -10.08 11.40 -5.38
N ALA A 306 -9.33 11.18 -6.46
CA ALA A 306 -9.41 12.01 -7.66
C ALA A 306 -10.82 11.93 -8.28
N CYS A 307 -11.41 10.73 -8.34
CA CYS A 307 -12.79 10.57 -8.78
C CYS A 307 -13.79 11.29 -7.86
N PHE A 308 -13.75 11.06 -6.54
CA PHE A 308 -14.82 11.54 -5.65
C PHE A 308 -14.69 12.99 -5.21
N ARG A 309 -13.47 13.53 -5.11
CA ARG A 309 -13.23 14.88 -4.59
C ARG A 309 -13.08 15.92 -5.69
N GLY A 310 -12.94 15.47 -6.93
CA GLY A 310 -12.56 16.33 -8.04
C GLY A 310 -13.36 16.06 -9.30
N ILE A 311 -13.33 14.84 -9.84
CA ILE A 311 -13.96 14.59 -11.14
C ILE A 311 -15.49 14.51 -11.03
N HIS A 312 -16.00 13.75 -10.07
CA HIS A 312 -17.44 13.63 -9.82
C HIS A 312 -17.95 14.80 -8.98
N THR A 313 -19.14 15.28 -9.32
CA THR A 313 -19.92 16.16 -8.44
C THR A 313 -20.50 15.37 -7.26
N SER A 314 -20.86 16.05 -6.17
CA SER A 314 -21.52 15.40 -5.03
C SER A 314 -22.86 14.76 -5.41
N LYS A 315 -23.61 15.35 -6.36
CA LYS A 315 -24.82 14.74 -6.96
C LYS A 315 -24.50 13.41 -7.64
N GLN A 316 -23.43 13.35 -8.44
CA GLN A 316 -22.99 12.13 -9.11
C GLN A 316 -22.52 11.07 -8.11
N CYS A 317 -21.78 11.45 -7.08
CA CYS A 317 -21.40 10.53 -6.01
C CYS A 317 -22.63 9.89 -5.34
N ALA A 318 -23.63 10.70 -4.99
CA ALA A 318 -24.89 10.21 -4.42
C ALA A 318 -25.66 9.30 -5.40
N THR A 319 -25.72 9.69 -6.68
CA THR A 319 -26.34 8.90 -7.75
C THR A 319 -25.68 7.52 -7.85
N GLY A 320 -24.35 7.48 -7.83
CA GLY A 320 -23.58 6.23 -7.83
C GLY A 320 -23.91 5.34 -6.65
N MET A 321 -24.00 5.89 -5.44
CA MET A 321 -24.33 5.11 -4.24
C MET A 321 -25.75 4.51 -4.31
N VAL A 322 -26.73 5.31 -4.74
CA VAL A 322 -28.14 4.87 -4.83
C VAL A 322 -28.32 3.81 -5.91
N HIS A 323 -27.78 4.04 -7.10
CA HIS A 323 -27.96 3.12 -8.23
C HIS A 323 -27.17 1.83 -8.11
N MET A 324 -26.07 1.83 -7.34
CA MET A 324 -25.27 0.63 -7.13
C MET A 324 -25.76 -0.22 -5.95
N TYR A 325 -26.63 0.28 -5.07
CA TYR A 325 -27.12 -0.48 -3.94
C TYR A 325 -27.68 -1.86 -4.38
N PRO A 326 -27.31 -2.96 -3.70
CA PRO A 326 -26.54 -3.07 -2.45
C PRO A 326 -25.02 -3.17 -2.61
N PHE A 327 -24.50 -2.99 -3.83
CA PHE A 327 -23.09 -3.09 -4.18
C PHE A 327 -22.34 -1.76 -3.98
N MET A 328 -21.04 -1.88 -3.71
CA MET A 328 -20.14 -0.73 -3.75
C MET A 328 -19.80 -0.34 -5.20
N LEU A 329 -19.61 0.96 -5.44
CA LEU A 329 -19.22 1.46 -6.74
C LEU A 329 -17.79 1.03 -7.11
N GLN A 330 -17.67 -0.01 -7.93
CA GLN A 330 -16.38 -0.49 -8.43
C GLN A 330 -15.89 0.40 -9.57
N ARG A 331 -15.00 1.35 -9.27
CA ARG A 331 -14.46 2.32 -10.23
C ARG A 331 -13.78 1.67 -11.43
N GLY A 332 -13.09 0.54 -11.22
CA GLY A 332 -12.49 -0.22 -12.32
C GLY A 332 -13.52 -0.67 -13.37
N ARG A 333 -14.71 -1.10 -12.94
CA ARG A 333 -15.81 -1.49 -13.86
C ARG A 333 -16.43 -0.27 -14.54
N LEU A 334 -16.63 0.81 -13.80
CA LEU A 334 -17.07 2.09 -14.37
C LEU A 334 -16.11 2.59 -15.47
N PHE A 335 -14.79 2.51 -15.23
CA PHE A 335 -13.77 2.84 -16.23
C PHE A 335 -13.81 1.95 -17.45
N VAL A 336 -14.05 0.64 -17.28
CA VAL A 336 -14.17 -0.30 -18.40
C VAL A 336 -15.39 0.01 -19.25
N GLU A 337 -16.54 0.28 -18.64
CA GLU A 337 -17.77 0.62 -19.36
C GLU A 337 -17.64 1.96 -20.12
N LEU A 338 -17.08 3.00 -19.48
CA LEU A 338 -16.80 4.27 -20.15
C LEU A 338 -15.82 4.11 -21.33
N ALA A 339 -14.75 3.33 -21.13
CA ALA A 339 -13.77 3.04 -22.17
C ALA A 339 -14.38 2.30 -23.37
N ALA A 340 -15.25 1.31 -23.11
CA ALA A 340 -15.91 0.54 -24.15
C ALA A 340 -16.83 1.42 -25.01
N GLN A 341 -17.56 2.36 -24.41
CA GLN A 341 -18.45 3.28 -25.15
C GLN A 341 -17.69 4.25 -26.08
N ILE A 342 -16.42 4.52 -25.79
CA ILE A 342 -15.59 5.52 -26.51
C ILE A 342 -14.57 4.85 -27.44
N GLY A 343 -14.37 3.53 -27.32
CA GLY A 343 -13.37 2.79 -28.10
C GLY A 343 -11.94 2.96 -27.60
N GLU A 344 -11.76 3.12 -26.29
CA GLU A 344 -10.44 3.23 -25.65
C GLU A 344 -9.72 1.86 -25.55
N PRO A 345 -8.38 1.85 -25.44
CA PRO A 345 -7.61 0.63 -25.22
C PRO A 345 -8.07 -0.14 -23.99
N SER A 346 -7.96 -1.46 -24.05
CA SER A 346 -8.29 -2.37 -22.95
C SER A 346 -7.36 -2.16 -21.74
N VAL A 347 -7.79 -2.62 -20.57
CA VAL A 347 -6.97 -2.55 -19.34
C VAL A 347 -5.64 -3.29 -19.54
N ARG A 348 -5.68 -4.45 -20.18
CA ARG A 348 -4.49 -5.25 -20.48
C ARG A 348 -3.49 -4.47 -21.32
N GLU A 349 -3.96 -3.82 -22.39
CA GLU A 349 -3.10 -3.00 -23.26
C GLU A 349 -2.45 -1.86 -22.47
N LEU A 350 -3.22 -1.15 -21.64
CA LEU A 350 -2.69 -0.06 -20.80
C LEU A 350 -1.63 -0.54 -19.80
N MET A 351 -1.84 -1.68 -19.14
CA MET A 351 -0.89 -2.24 -18.18
C MET A 351 0.37 -2.80 -18.86
N THR A 352 0.23 -3.33 -20.07
CA THR A 352 1.36 -3.83 -20.86
C THR A 352 2.10 -2.74 -21.62
N GLY A 353 1.52 -1.54 -21.76
CA GLY A 353 2.00 -0.48 -22.64
C GLY A 353 3.49 -0.22 -22.47
N LEU A 354 4.31 -0.74 -23.39
CA LEU A 354 5.77 -0.63 -23.38
C LEU A 354 6.25 0.73 -23.93
N SER A 355 5.33 1.59 -24.38
CA SER A 355 5.68 2.84 -25.04
C SER A 355 6.25 3.89 -24.08
N LYS A 356 6.01 3.75 -22.78
CA LYS A 356 6.52 4.66 -21.75
C LYS A 356 7.45 3.93 -20.80
N SER A 357 8.51 4.60 -20.38
CA SER A 357 9.39 4.10 -19.33
C SER A 357 8.69 4.15 -17.97
N ASP A 358 9.14 3.33 -17.02
CA ASP A 358 8.62 3.35 -15.65
C ASP A 358 8.78 4.74 -14.99
N ALA A 359 9.86 5.45 -15.32
CA ALA A 359 10.10 6.82 -14.89
C ALA A 359 9.07 7.81 -15.46
N GLN A 360 8.65 7.62 -16.71
CA GLN A 360 7.61 8.46 -17.32
C GLN A 360 6.25 8.21 -16.66
N HIS A 361 5.89 6.94 -16.38
CA HIS A 361 4.67 6.63 -15.64
C HIS A 361 4.64 7.26 -14.24
N MET A 362 5.80 7.32 -13.57
CA MET A 362 5.94 8.03 -12.29
C MET A 362 5.71 9.53 -12.43
N ALA A 363 6.37 10.16 -13.42
CA ALA A 363 6.21 11.58 -13.68
C ALA A 363 4.75 11.93 -14.02
N ASP A 364 4.11 11.13 -14.86
CA ASP A 364 2.71 11.32 -15.23
C ASP A 364 1.78 11.16 -14.02
N TRP A 365 2.05 10.20 -13.11
CA TRP A 365 1.25 10.02 -11.90
C TRP A 365 1.42 11.18 -10.89
N GLN A 366 2.59 11.83 -10.87
CA GLN A 366 2.82 13.02 -10.04
C GLN A 366 1.86 14.17 -10.39
N HIS A 367 1.32 14.21 -11.61
CA HIS A 367 0.26 15.16 -11.97
C HIS A 367 -1.03 14.91 -11.19
N VAL A 368 -1.40 13.65 -10.94
CA VAL A 368 -2.56 13.29 -10.12
C VAL A 368 -2.34 13.69 -8.67
N VAL A 369 -1.12 13.48 -8.14
CA VAL A 369 -0.78 13.91 -6.78
C VAL A 369 -0.91 15.44 -6.65
N THR A 370 -0.30 16.18 -7.57
CA THR A 370 -0.39 17.64 -7.61
C THR A 370 -1.84 18.13 -7.78
N TYR A 371 -2.65 17.41 -8.54
CA TYR A 371 -4.08 17.69 -8.69
C TYR A 371 -4.82 17.51 -7.36
N LEU A 372 -4.59 16.41 -6.64
CA LEU A 372 -5.22 16.16 -5.34
C LEU A 372 -4.87 17.24 -4.31
N ASP A 373 -3.65 17.77 -4.35
CA ASP A 373 -3.23 18.87 -3.45
C ASP A 373 -3.98 20.18 -3.72
N LYS A 374 -4.52 20.38 -4.93
CA LYS A 374 -5.33 21.56 -5.29
C LYS A 374 -6.80 21.42 -4.87
N LEU A 375 -7.26 20.21 -4.51
CA LEU A 375 -8.65 19.98 -4.14
C LEU A 375 -8.93 20.47 -2.73
N SER A 376 -9.63 21.59 -2.63
CA SER A 376 -10.10 22.15 -1.36
C SER A 376 -11.51 21.65 -1.01
N LEU A 377 -11.92 21.85 0.25
CA LEU A 377 -13.28 21.56 0.72
C LEU A 377 -14.35 22.34 -0.04
N ASN A 378 -14.00 23.52 -0.56
CA ASN A 378 -14.90 24.40 -1.30
C ASN A 378 -15.19 23.91 -2.73
N HIS A 379 -14.50 22.85 -3.18
CA HIS A 379 -14.66 22.30 -4.52
C HIS A 379 -15.31 20.91 -4.53
N LEU A 380 -15.66 20.35 -3.36
CA LEU A 380 -16.11 18.95 -3.26
C LEU A 380 -17.49 18.69 -3.90
N ASP A 381 -18.29 19.73 -4.11
CA ASP A 381 -19.60 19.63 -4.74
C ASP A 381 -19.56 19.82 -6.26
N MET A 382 -18.47 20.37 -6.79
CA MET A 382 -18.32 20.72 -8.20
C MET A 382 -17.26 19.85 -8.89
N HIS A 383 -17.33 19.79 -10.23
CA HIS A 383 -16.26 19.21 -11.04
C HIS A 383 -15.04 20.14 -11.04
N CYS A 384 -13.89 19.63 -10.62
CA CYS A 384 -12.58 20.26 -10.73
C CYS A 384 -11.77 19.55 -11.83
N PRO A 385 -11.46 20.19 -12.97
CA PRO A 385 -10.81 19.52 -14.09
C PRO A 385 -9.43 18.97 -13.74
N LEU A 386 -9.17 17.69 -14.06
CA LEU A 386 -7.86 17.05 -13.87
C LEU A 386 -6.87 17.52 -14.93
N LEU A 387 -7.30 17.56 -16.20
CA LEU A 387 -6.44 17.94 -17.31
C LEU A 387 -6.02 19.42 -17.30
N GLY A 388 -6.66 20.23 -16.46
CA GLY A 388 -6.49 21.67 -16.44
C GLY A 388 -6.93 22.30 -17.76
N ILE A 389 -7.63 23.42 -17.69
CA ILE A 389 -7.61 24.33 -18.83
C ILE A 389 -6.19 24.88 -18.83
N GLN A 390 -5.31 24.38 -19.71
CA GLN A 390 -4.06 25.07 -20.00
C GLN A 390 -4.46 26.47 -20.48
N GLN A 391 -4.49 27.44 -19.56
CA GLN A 391 -4.65 28.86 -19.86
C GLN A 391 -3.28 29.49 -19.98
#